data_AF-A0A965X3Y6-F1
#
_entry.id   AF-A0A965X3Y6-F1
#
_cell.length_a   1.000
_cell.length_b   1.000
_cell.length_c   1.000
_cell.angle_alpha   90.00
_cell.angle_beta   90.00
_cell.angle_gamma   90.00
#
_symmetry.space_group_name_H-M   'P 1'
#
loop_
_entity.id
_entity.type
_entity.pdbx_description
1 polymer ?
#
loop_
_entity_poly.entity_id
_entity_poly.type
_entity_poly.pdbx_seq_one_letter_code
_entity_poly.pdbx_strand_id
1 'polypeptide(L)'
;MSSDLRIAPDQVKVLVVTLRSSEPGKAAFFWRTEDANSFRGGAMMEFAIEASDDFREYRVPVGEHGNWRGKTITGLRLDPLAHDGTFTVDIRSLRGE
;
A
#
# COMPACT_ATOMS: atom_id res chain seq x y z
N MET A 1 -25.09 1.01 -5.53
CA MET A 1 -24.01 1.86 -6.04
C MET A 1 -22.71 1.27 -5.51
N SER A 2 -21.77 0.89 -6.39
CA SER A 2 -20.41 0.59 -5.92
C SER A 2 -19.83 1.88 -5.40
N SER A 3 -19.43 1.92 -4.13
CA SER A 3 -18.62 3.05 -3.63
C SER A 3 -17.21 2.82 -4.14
N ASP A 4 -16.90 3.41 -5.29
CA ASP A 4 -15.52 3.44 -5.76
C ASP A 4 -14.67 4.16 -4.70
N LEU A 5 -13.49 3.61 -4.40
CA LEU A 5 -12.58 4.20 -3.43
C LEU A 5 -12.29 5.66 -3.83
N ARG A 6 -12.56 6.60 -2.93
CA ARG A 6 -12.21 8.00 -3.10
C ARG A 6 -11.71 8.57 -1.78
N ILE A 7 -10.43 8.94 -1.74
CA ILE A 7 -9.78 9.59 -0.60
C ILE A 7 -9.52 11.04 -1.00
N ALA A 8 -9.99 11.99 -0.18
CA ALA A 8 -9.76 13.41 -0.45
C ALA A 8 -8.27 13.76 -0.30
N PRO A 9 -7.79 14.83 -0.97
CA PRO A 9 -6.43 15.32 -0.81
C PRO A 9 -6.03 15.46 0.67
N ASP A 10 -4.85 14.94 1.00
CA ASP A 10 -4.21 15.05 2.32
C ASP A 10 -5.01 14.50 3.52
N GLN A 11 -6.12 13.79 3.26
CA GLN A 11 -6.97 13.17 4.29
C GLN A 11 -6.30 11.96 4.95
N VAL A 12 -5.54 11.18 4.17
CA VAL A 12 -4.76 10.03 4.65
C VAL A 12 -3.31 10.32 4.36
N LYS A 13 -2.47 10.24 5.40
CA LYS A 13 -1.03 10.50 5.34
C LYS A 13 -0.23 9.23 5.54
N VAL A 14 -0.80 8.24 6.24
CA VAL A 14 -0.17 6.95 6.50
C VAL A 14 -1.13 5.85 6.07
N LEU A 15 -0.64 4.92 5.24
CA LEU A 15 -1.29 3.64 5.04
C LEU A 15 -0.74 2.68 6.07
N VAL A 16 -1.64 1.99 6.75
CA VAL A 16 -1.29 0.99 7.75
C VAL A 16 -1.83 -0.36 7.33
N VAL A 17 -0.92 -1.30 7.11
CA VAL A 17 -1.26 -2.70 6.80
C VAL A 17 -0.83 -3.60 7.93
N THR A 18 -1.73 -4.48 8.34
CA THR A 18 -1.43 -5.57 9.27
C THR A 18 -1.33 -6.85 8.45
N LEU A 19 -0.14 -7.41 8.36
CA LEU A 19 0.12 -8.64 7.59
C LEU A 19 1.12 -9.54 8.31
N ARG A 20 1.17 -10.80 7.91
CA ARG A 20 2.27 -11.71 8.22
C ARG A 20 2.80 -12.35 6.93
N SER A 21 4.07 -12.70 6.94
CA SER A 21 4.75 -13.27 5.78
C SER A 21 5.50 -14.54 6.18
N SER A 22 5.51 -15.54 5.31
CA SER A 22 6.30 -16.76 5.52
C SER A 22 7.81 -16.51 5.37
N GLU A 23 8.19 -15.50 4.59
CA GLU A 23 9.58 -15.14 4.26
C GLU A 23 9.80 -13.63 4.38
N PRO A 24 11.03 -13.17 4.69
CA PRO A 24 11.34 -11.74 4.63
C PRO A 24 11.33 -11.26 3.18
N GLY A 25 10.97 -9.99 2.96
CA GLY A 25 10.91 -9.46 1.61
C GLY A 25 10.53 -8.00 1.56
N LYS A 26 9.97 -7.60 0.43
CA LYS A 26 9.44 -6.25 0.23
C LYS A 26 8.00 -6.33 -0.25
N ALA A 27 7.24 -5.30 0.05
CA ALA A 27 5.94 -5.04 -0.54
C ALA A 27 5.89 -3.59 -1.02
N ALA A 28 4.95 -3.28 -1.89
CA ALA A 28 4.73 -1.93 -2.40
C ALA A 28 3.25 -1.57 -2.40
N PHE A 29 2.94 -0.37 -1.93
CA PHE A 29 1.67 0.26 -2.26
C PHE A 29 1.81 0.99 -3.59
N PHE A 30 0.83 0.80 -4.46
CA PHE A 30 0.62 1.61 -5.64
C PHE A 30 -0.72 2.32 -5.53
N TRP A 31 -0.83 3.48 -6.18
CA TRP A 31 -2.08 4.21 -6.20
C TRP A 31 -2.38 4.84 -7.56
N ARG A 32 -3.66 5.16 -7.75
CA ARG A 32 -4.16 5.99 -8.84
C ARG A 32 -4.72 7.27 -8.28
N THR A 33 -4.63 8.33 -9.06
CA THR A 33 -5.19 9.63 -8.71
C THR A 33 -6.28 10.01 -9.70
N GLU A 34 -7.07 11.02 -9.36
CA GLU A 34 -8.10 11.56 -10.27
C GLU A 34 -7.51 12.08 -11.58
N ASP A 35 -6.30 12.65 -11.55
CA ASP A 35 -5.56 13.13 -12.72
C ASP A 35 -4.71 12.05 -13.42
N ALA A 36 -4.56 10.86 -12.82
CA ALA A 36 -3.82 9.73 -13.39
C ALA A 36 -4.48 8.38 -13.04
N ASN A 37 -5.40 7.94 -13.92
CA ASN A 37 -6.22 6.76 -13.70
C ASN A 37 -5.54 5.41 -14.04
N SER A 38 -4.20 5.36 -14.09
CA SER A 38 -3.44 4.11 -14.28
C SER A 38 -2.41 3.94 -13.17
N PHE A 39 -2.18 2.70 -12.72
CA PHE A 39 -1.08 2.40 -11.81
C PHE A 39 0.23 2.57 -12.58
N ARG A 40 1.01 3.60 -12.22
CA ARG A 40 2.30 3.93 -12.83
C ARG A 40 3.41 3.76 -11.79
N GLY A 41 4.60 3.36 -12.21
CA GLY A 41 5.72 3.10 -11.29
C GLY A 41 6.14 4.30 -10.44
N GLY A 42 5.84 5.53 -10.85
CA GLY A 42 6.11 6.73 -10.05
C GLY A 42 5.12 6.98 -8.90
N ALA A 43 3.98 6.29 -8.86
CA ALA A 43 2.97 6.41 -7.80
C ALA A 43 3.00 5.16 -6.92
N MET A 44 4.15 4.93 -6.27
CA MET A 44 4.36 3.79 -5.41
C MET A 44 5.27 4.10 -4.21
N MET A 45 5.14 3.31 -3.14
CA MET A 45 6.11 3.26 -2.04
C MET A 45 6.37 1.81 -1.65
N GLU A 46 7.65 1.42 -1.69
CA GLU A 46 8.10 0.13 -1.16
C GLU A 46 8.33 0.20 0.35
N PHE A 47 8.12 -0.93 1.02
CA PHE A 47 8.48 -1.14 2.42
C PHE A 47 8.95 -2.58 2.63
N ALA A 48 9.83 -2.77 3.61
CA ALA A 48 10.30 -4.10 4.00
C ALA A 48 9.24 -4.82 4.84
N ILE A 49 9.10 -6.12 4.62
CA ILE A 49 8.29 -7.02 5.44
C ILE A 49 9.17 -8.11 6.05
N GLU A 50 8.89 -8.45 7.30
CA GLU A 50 9.63 -9.46 8.06
C GLU A 50 8.83 -10.77 8.09
N ALA A 51 9.55 -11.90 8.03
CA ALA A 51 8.96 -13.21 8.28
C ALA A 51 8.46 -13.31 9.72
N SER A 52 7.25 -13.83 9.90
CA SER A 52 6.61 -13.91 11.22
C SER A 52 5.38 -14.80 11.17
N ASP A 53 5.17 -15.63 12.18
CA ASP A 53 3.91 -16.36 12.38
C ASP A 53 2.79 -15.43 12.88
N ASP A 54 3.19 -14.37 13.59
CA ASP A 54 2.32 -13.32 14.09
C ASP A 54 2.10 -12.19 13.08
N PHE A 55 0.92 -11.58 13.13
CA PHE A 55 0.59 -10.38 12.36
C PHE A 55 1.34 -9.16 12.88
N ARG A 56 2.02 -8.46 11.99
CA ARG A 56 2.77 -7.22 12.26
C ARG A 56 2.12 -6.05 11.55
N GLU A 57 2.24 -4.87 12.17
CA GLU A 57 1.77 -3.62 11.59
C GLU A 57 2.91 -2.91 10.85
N TYR A 58 2.67 -2.56 9.59
CA TYR A 58 3.57 -1.77 8.76
C TYR A 58 2.91 -0.44 8.43
N ARG A 59 3.63 0.65 8.70
CA ARG A 59 3.17 2.03 8.53
C ARG A 59 3.94 2.68 7.40
N VAL A 60 3.24 3.09 6.35
CA VAL A 60 3.84 3.64 5.13
C VAL A 60 3.43 5.11 4.96
N PRO A 61 4.37 6.08 5.07
CA PRO A 61 4.06 7.51 5.11
C PRO A 61 3.80 8.10 3.71
N VAL A 62 2.74 7.64 3.06
CA VAL A 62 2.35 8.05 1.70
C VAL A 62 2.16 9.56 1.52
N GLY A 63 1.78 10.29 2.57
CA GLY A 63 1.61 11.75 2.55
C GLY A 63 2.89 12.53 2.24
N GLU A 64 4.06 11.93 2.43
CA GLU A 64 5.35 12.54 2.07
C GLU A 64 5.64 12.43 0.56
N HIS A 65 4.97 11.50 -0.14
CA HIS A 65 5.18 11.25 -1.55
C HIS A 65 4.50 12.32 -2.44
N GLY A 66 5.24 12.91 -3.37
CA GLY A 66 4.75 14.00 -4.23
C GLY A 66 3.56 13.63 -5.12
N ASN A 67 3.46 12.36 -5.53
CA ASN A 67 2.31 11.83 -6.28
C ASN A 67 1.11 11.44 -5.41
N TRP A 68 1.17 11.62 -4.09
CA TRP A 68 0.05 11.42 -3.16
C TRP A 68 -0.42 12.75 -2.56
N ARG A 69 0.53 13.56 -2.08
CA ARG A 69 0.27 14.86 -1.47
C ARG A 69 -0.56 15.77 -2.39
N GLY A 70 -1.64 16.31 -1.85
CA GLY A 70 -2.57 17.17 -2.59
C GLY A 70 -3.38 16.46 -3.69
N LYS A 71 -3.36 15.13 -3.77
CA LYS A 71 -4.07 14.36 -4.81
C LYS A 71 -5.31 13.65 -4.25
N THR A 72 -6.37 13.63 -5.04
CA THR A 72 -7.50 12.72 -4.81
C THR A 72 -7.09 11.31 -5.21
N ILE A 73 -7.12 10.36 -4.27
CA ILE A 73 -6.77 8.96 -4.54
C ILE A 73 -8.02 8.17 -4.93
N THR A 74 -7.94 7.44 -6.04
CA THR A 74 -9.07 6.73 -6.69
C THR A 74 -8.84 5.23 -6.83
N GLY A 75 -7.71 4.73 -6.32
CA GLY A 75 -7.38 3.31 -6.32
C GLY A 75 -6.13 3.03 -5.52
N LEU A 76 -6.13 1.89 -4.85
CA LEU A 76 -4.99 1.37 -4.10
C LEU A 76 -4.72 -0.06 -4.54
N ARG A 77 -3.45 -0.44 -4.58
CA ARG A 77 -2.98 -1.80 -4.77
C ARG A 77 -1.85 -2.07 -3.79
N LEU A 78 -1.85 -3.25 -3.18
CA LEU A 78 -0.76 -3.73 -2.35
C LEU A 78 -0.17 -4.96 -3.05
N ASP A 79 1.08 -4.86 -3.44
CA ASP A 79 1.81 -5.96 -4.06
C ASP A 79 2.92 -6.43 -3.13
N PRO A 80 2.95 -7.72 -2.76
CA PRO A 80 4.20 -8.35 -2.40
C PRO A 80 5.14 -8.32 -3.62
N LEU A 81 6.37 -7.84 -3.44
CA LEU A 81 7.36 -7.81 -4.51
C LEU A 81 8.04 -9.18 -4.62
N ALA A 82 8.39 -9.55 -5.86
CA ALA A 82 8.84 -10.90 -6.19
C ALA A 82 10.00 -11.38 -5.30
N HIS A 83 9.87 -12.63 -4.87
CA HIS A 83 10.88 -13.43 -4.17
C HIS A 83 11.06 -14.73 -4.96
N ASP A 84 12.28 -15.27 -4.99
CA ASP A 84 12.56 -16.55 -5.61
C ASP A 84 11.93 -17.70 -4.80
N GLY A 85 10.93 -18.38 -5.34
CA GLY A 85 10.28 -19.53 -4.69
C GLY A 85 8.83 -19.25 -4.28
N THR A 86 8.30 -20.09 -3.40
CA THR A 86 6.93 -19.94 -2.86
C THR A 86 6.96 -19.15 -1.57
N PHE A 87 6.29 -18.01 -1.54
CA PHE A 87 6.06 -17.23 -0.33
C PHE A 87 4.56 -17.00 -0.13
N THR A 88 4.12 -16.90 1.12
CA THR A 88 2.73 -16.61 1.48
C THR A 88 2.67 -15.32 2.27
N VAL A 89 1.70 -14.47 1.96
CA VAL A 89 1.39 -13.26 2.72
C VAL A 89 -0.08 -13.31 3.10
N ASP A 90 -0.35 -13.30 4.40
CA ASP A 90 -1.71 -13.16 4.94
C ASP A 90 -1.94 -11.70 5.35
N ILE A 91 -2.98 -11.07 4.81
CA ILE A 91 -3.34 -9.69 5.14
C ILE A 91 -4.56 -9.71 6.06
N ARG A 92 -4.43 -9.07 7.22
CA ARG A 92 -5.52 -8.92 8.18
C ARG A 92 -6.31 -7.64 7.95
N SER A 93 -5.64 -6.51 7.73
CA SER A 93 -6.31 -5.22 7.53
C SER A 93 -5.45 -4.23 6.77
N LEU A 94 -6.12 -3.32 6.07
CA LEU A 94 -5.54 -2.10 5.49
C LEU A 94 -6.42 -0.91 5.92
N ARG A 95 -5.80 0.12 6.49
CA ARG A 95 -6.48 1.36 6.90
C ARG A 95 -5.65 2.59 6.55
N GLY A 96 -6.31 3.74 6.45
CA GLY A 96 -5.65 5.05 6.35
C GLY A 96 -5.71 5.81 7.67
N GLU A 97 -4.63 6.51 8.00
CA GLU A 97 -4.48 7.45 9.13
C GLU A 97 -4.04 8.84 8.65
#